data_AF-A0A7W1JIH9-F1
#
_entry.id   AF-A0A7W1JIH9-F1
#
_cell.length_a   1.000
_cell.length_b   1.000
_cell.length_c   1.000
_cell.angle_alpha   90.00
_cell.angle_beta   90.00
_cell.angle_gamma   90.00
#
_symmetry.space_group_name_H-M   'P 1'
#
loop_
_entity.id
_entity.type
_entity.pdbx_description
1 polymer ?
#
loop_
_entity_poly.entity_id
_entity_poly.type
_entity_poly.pdbx_seq_one_letter_code
_entity_poly.pdbx_strand_id
1 'polypeptide(L)'
;MAGQAGLDPHARGRGDARPVAWGRRGAEARTEIPVYGRAYPEESAYEIPYQTVTPLQHMTKAGQSYAVADADPQTNYYYAKSYADRIPDDHTVVNGGDRYYQIWFGHRFAFVRAGDVRLLGD
;
A
#
# COMPACT_ATOMS: atom_id res chain seq x y z
N MET A 1 -18.31 -37.33 -23.68
CA MET A 1 -16.98 -37.32 -23.03
C MET A 1 -16.45 -35.89 -23.11
N ALA A 2 -16.52 -35.14 -22.00
CA ALA A 2 -16.05 -33.77 -21.93
C ALA A 2 -14.52 -33.74 -21.78
N GLY A 3 -13.82 -33.02 -22.66
CA GLY A 3 -12.38 -32.77 -22.55
C GLY A 3 -12.13 -31.44 -21.85
N GLN A 4 -11.34 -31.48 -20.78
CA GLN A 4 -11.00 -30.36 -19.90
C GLN A 4 -10.30 -29.22 -20.64
N ALA A 5 -10.82 -27.99 -20.44
CA ALA A 5 -10.10 -26.77 -20.75
C ALA A 5 -8.99 -26.56 -19.71
N GLY A 6 -7.75 -26.43 -20.17
CA GLY A 6 -6.62 -26.03 -19.33
C GLY A 6 -6.80 -24.60 -18.86
N LEU A 7 -6.89 -24.42 -17.54
CA LEU A 7 -6.81 -23.11 -16.89
C LEU A 7 -5.36 -22.66 -16.94
N ASP A 8 -5.11 -21.55 -17.64
CA ASP A 8 -3.83 -20.85 -17.58
C ASP A 8 -3.65 -20.23 -16.17
N PRO A 9 -2.64 -20.63 -15.38
CA PRO A 9 -2.42 -20.11 -14.03
C PRO A 9 -1.91 -18.66 -14.01
N HIS A 10 -1.68 -18.04 -15.18
CA HIS A 10 -1.28 -16.65 -15.32
C HIS A 10 -2.38 -15.71 -15.82
N ALA A 11 -3.63 -16.18 -15.92
CA ALA A 11 -4.80 -15.32 -16.13
C ALA A 11 -5.15 -14.51 -14.85
N ARG A 12 -4.19 -13.76 -14.30
CA ARG A 12 -4.50 -12.68 -13.37
C ARG A 12 -5.00 -11.53 -14.21
N GLY A 13 -6.25 -11.14 -13.98
CA GLY A 13 -6.92 -10.07 -14.70
C GLY A 13 -6.00 -8.88 -14.87
N ARG A 14 -5.93 -8.34 -16.10
CA ARG A 14 -5.41 -7.00 -16.33
C ARG A 14 -6.18 -6.09 -15.39
N GLY A 15 -5.54 -5.68 -14.30
CA GLY A 15 -6.09 -4.68 -13.41
C GLY A 15 -6.29 -3.45 -14.28
N ASP A 16 -7.54 -3.12 -14.58
CA ASP A 16 -7.88 -1.85 -15.19
C ASP A 16 -7.31 -0.79 -14.24
N ALA A 17 -6.22 -0.16 -14.65
CA ALA A 17 -5.62 0.95 -13.91
C ALA A 17 -6.65 2.08 -13.91
N ARG A 18 -7.51 2.08 -12.89
CA ARG A 18 -8.52 3.10 -12.72
C ARG A 18 -7.83 4.38 -12.25
N PRO A 19 -8.11 5.52 -12.88
CA PRO A 19 -7.57 6.79 -12.41
C PRO A 19 -8.09 7.10 -10.98
N VAL A 20 -7.30 7.81 -10.17
CA VAL A 20 -7.68 8.27 -8.82
C VAL A 20 -7.89 9.78 -8.85
N ALA A 21 -8.99 10.31 -8.31
CA ALA A 21 -9.20 11.74 -8.08
C ALA A 21 -9.31 11.95 -6.60
N TRP A 22 -8.87 13.13 -6.19
CA TRP A 22 -8.61 13.40 -4.80
C TRP A 22 -9.66 14.34 -4.18
N GLY A 23 -10.08 14.00 -2.94
CA GLY A 23 -11.01 14.68 -2.00
C GLY A 23 -12.49 14.27 -2.13
N ARG A 24 -13.29 13.88 -1.12
CA ARG A 24 -13.16 13.61 0.34
C ARG A 24 -14.38 12.75 0.78
N ARG A 25 -14.30 11.98 1.88
CA ARG A 25 -15.38 11.95 2.92
C ARG A 25 -14.76 12.06 4.32
N GLY A 26 -14.90 13.24 4.94
CA GLY A 26 -14.51 13.63 6.32
C GLY A 26 -13.02 13.46 6.67
N ALA A 27 -12.25 14.39 7.23
CA ALA A 27 -12.40 15.75 7.75
C ALA A 27 -11.09 16.50 7.41
N GLU A 28 -11.21 17.81 7.18
CA GLU A 28 -10.15 18.74 6.74
C GLU A 28 -9.51 18.45 5.36
N ALA A 29 -9.53 19.46 4.47
CA ALA A 29 -9.04 19.31 3.11
C ALA A 29 -7.53 19.49 3.18
N ARG A 30 -6.80 18.39 3.42
CA ARG A 30 -5.34 18.45 3.47
C ARG A 30 -4.84 18.97 2.12
N THR A 31 -4.12 20.08 2.14
CA THR A 31 -3.55 20.70 0.93
C THR A 31 -2.45 19.83 0.33
N GLU A 32 -1.81 19.01 1.17
CA GLU A 32 -0.77 18.05 0.81
C GLU A 32 -1.10 16.68 1.41
N ILE A 33 -1.06 15.62 0.59
CA ILE A 33 -1.23 14.25 1.05
C ILE A 33 0.14 13.58 1.20
N PRO A 34 0.43 12.98 2.36
CA PRO A 34 1.61 12.16 2.58
C PRO A 34 1.73 11.02 1.58
N VAL A 35 2.91 10.90 0.98
CA VAL A 35 3.30 9.77 0.14
C VAL A 35 4.33 8.95 0.90
N TYR A 36 4.19 7.63 0.88
CA TYR A 36 5.07 6.71 1.58
C TYR A 36 5.83 5.84 0.58
N GLY A 37 7.05 5.47 0.95
CA GLY A 37 7.83 4.51 0.16
C GLY A 37 7.38 3.07 0.35
N ARG A 38 6.59 2.78 1.39
CA ARG A 38 6.14 1.44 1.80
C ARG A 38 4.76 1.51 2.44
N ALA A 39 3.96 0.46 2.29
CA ALA A 39 2.73 0.24 3.04
C ALA A 39 3.04 -0.49 4.35
N TYR A 40 3.62 0.21 5.32
CA TYR A 40 3.97 -0.38 6.60
C TYR A 40 2.82 -0.30 7.62
N PRO A 41 2.74 -1.26 8.56
CA PRO A 41 1.74 -1.26 9.62
C PRO A 41 1.80 -0.03 10.52
N GLU A 42 0.66 0.32 11.10
CA GLU A 42 0.52 1.24 12.22
C GLU A 42 1.27 0.77 13.46
N GLU A 43 1.67 1.70 14.33
CA GLU A 43 2.48 1.40 15.54
C GLU A 43 1.82 0.37 16.46
N SER A 44 0.49 0.40 16.59
CA SER A 44 -0.26 -0.55 17.42
C SER A 44 -0.22 -1.99 16.94
N ALA A 45 0.23 -2.25 15.71
CA ALA A 45 0.40 -3.60 15.18
C ALA A 45 1.68 -4.30 15.70
N TYR A 46 2.61 -3.55 16.29
CA TYR A 46 3.93 -4.07 16.67
C TYR A 46 3.93 -4.54 18.12
N GLU A 47 4.20 -5.83 18.32
CA GLU A 47 4.59 -6.39 19.63
C GLU A 47 6.12 -6.43 19.80
N ILE A 48 6.84 -5.99 18.77
CA ILE A 48 8.30 -5.89 18.64
C ILE A 48 8.71 -4.42 18.46
N PRO A 49 10.01 -4.06 18.37
CA PRO A 49 10.39 -2.66 18.13
C PRO A 49 9.73 -2.07 16.88
N TYR A 50 9.07 -0.93 17.06
CA TYR A 50 8.33 -0.27 16.00
C TYR A 50 9.22 0.19 14.85
N GLN A 51 8.85 -0.19 13.63
CA GLN A 51 9.42 0.36 12.40
C GLN A 51 8.64 1.61 11.99
N THR A 52 9.18 2.79 12.35
CA THR A 52 8.54 4.07 12.05
C THR A 52 8.21 4.24 10.57
N VAL A 53 6.98 4.68 10.30
CA VAL A 53 6.49 4.99 8.96
C VAL A 53 6.65 6.48 8.67
N THR A 54 7.73 6.83 7.96
CA THR A 54 8.01 8.23 7.59
C THR A 54 7.56 8.51 6.16
N PRO A 55 6.81 9.60 5.91
CA PRO A 55 6.51 10.05 4.56
C PRO A 55 7.78 10.39 3.76
N LEU A 56 7.70 10.27 2.44
CA LEU A 56 8.68 10.78 1.50
C LEU A 56 8.66 12.31 1.50
N GLN A 57 9.78 12.93 1.11
CA GLN A 57 9.89 14.39 0.99
C GLN A 57 8.91 14.98 -0.03
N HIS A 58 8.55 14.21 -1.05
CA HIS A 58 7.61 14.63 -2.08
C HIS A 58 6.20 14.17 -1.71
N MET A 59 5.30 15.13 -1.60
CA MET A 59 3.88 14.91 -1.31
C MET A 59 3.05 15.13 -2.57
N THR A 60 1.84 14.55 -2.61
CA THR A 60 0.87 14.92 -3.65
C THR A 60 0.05 16.10 -3.20
N LYS A 61 -0.29 17.02 -4.11
CA LYS A 61 -1.17 18.15 -3.80
C LYS A 61 -2.61 17.80 -4.14
N ALA A 62 -3.55 18.44 -3.45
CA ALA A 62 -4.97 18.35 -3.79
C ALA A 62 -5.20 18.67 -5.29
N GLY A 63 -6.04 17.88 -5.96
CA GLY A 63 -6.36 18.03 -7.37
C GLY A 63 -5.46 17.28 -8.36
N GLN A 64 -4.33 16.72 -7.91
CA GLN A 64 -3.53 15.81 -8.74
C GLN A 64 -4.17 14.42 -8.81
N SER A 65 -3.91 13.68 -9.89
CA SER A 65 -4.38 12.29 -10.08
C SER A 65 -3.24 11.40 -10.53
N TYR A 66 -3.21 10.18 -10.01
CA TYR A 66 -2.20 9.17 -10.35
C TYR A 66 -2.89 7.86 -10.68
N ALA A 67 -2.25 7.04 -11.52
CA ALA A 67 -2.74 5.70 -11.81
C ALA A 67 -2.49 4.78 -10.62
N VAL A 68 -3.49 3.96 -10.25
CA VAL A 68 -3.32 2.87 -9.29
C VAL A 68 -2.60 1.71 -9.96
N ALA A 69 -1.54 1.24 -9.32
CA ALA A 69 -0.86 0.00 -9.67
C ALA A 69 -1.44 -1.20 -8.90
N ASP A 70 -1.76 -0.99 -7.62
CA ASP A 70 -2.41 -1.96 -6.75
C ASP A 70 -3.35 -1.24 -5.77
N ALA A 71 -4.61 -1.69 -5.74
CA ALA A 71 -5.65 -1.13 -4.88
C ALA A 71 -5.75 -1.81 -3.51
N ASP A 72 -5.03 -2.93 -3.32
CA ASP A 72 -5.03 -3.67 -2.06
C ASP A 72 -3.65 -4.31 -1.76
N PRO A 73 -2.57 -3.50 -1.72
CA PRO A 73 -1.26 -3.99 -1.33
C PRO A 73 -1.30 -4.50 0.12
N GLN A 74 -0.53 -5.56 0.41
CA GLN A 74 -0.36 -6.01 1.80
C GLN A 74 0.32 -4.94 2.64
N THR A 75 -0.28 -4.64 3.80
CA THR A 75 0.28 -3.77 4.81
C THR A 75 1.04 -4.61 5.82
N ASN A 76 2.34 -4.80 5.61
CA ASN A 76 3.16 -5.63 6.49
C ASN A 76 4.62 -5.17 6.58
N TYR A 77 5.28 -5.66 7.62
CA TYR A 77 6.71 -5.48 7.84
C TYR A 77 7.32 -6.81 8.27
N TYR A 78 8.40 -7.21 7.58
CA TYR A 78 9.18 -8.37 7.98
C TYR A 78 10.36 -7.92 8.83
N TYR A 79 10.33 -8.24 10.11
CA TYR A 79 11.42 -8.00 11.04
C TYR A 79 12.41 -9.15 10.93
N ALA A 80 13.53 -8.91 10.23
CA ALA A 80 14.66 -9.83 10.12
C ALA A 80 15.96 -9.04 10.34
N LYS A 81 16.54 -9.14 11.54
CA LYS A 81 17.75 -8.42 11.97
C LYS A 81 19.00 -9.29 12.00
N SER A 82 18.85 -10.60 11.95
CA SER A 82 19.96 -11.51 11.80
C SER A 82 19.63 -12.63 10.81
N TYR A 83 20.65 -13.38 10.40
CA TYR A 83 20.46 -14.54 9.52
C TYR A 83 20.13 -15.83 10.30
N ALA A 84 20.31 -15.82 11.61
CA ALA A 84 20.16 -16.98 12.47
C ALA A 84 19.29 -16.59 13.66
N ASP A 85 18.35 -17.42 14.11
CA ASP A 85 17.37 -17.12 15.17
C ASP A 85 18.02 -16.87 16.55
N ARG A 86 18.73 -15.73 16.70
CA ARG A 86 19.54 -15.36 17.86
C ARG A 86 19.07 -14.07 18.53
N ILE A 87 18.19 -13.34 17.87
CA ILE A 87 17.53 -12.14 18.40
C ILE A 87 16.08 -12.54 18.73
N PRO A 88 15.54 -12.14 19.90
CA PRO A 88 14.13 -12.35 20.21
C PRO A 88 13.24 -11.78 19.10
N ASP A 89 12.19 -12.54 18.75
CA ASP A 89 11.18 -12.16 17.76
C ASP A 89 11.74 -11.87 16.35
N ASP A 90 12.96 -12.34 16.05
CA ASP A 90 13.51 -12.28 14.70
C ASP A 90 12.68 -13.14 13.73
N HIS A 91 12.71 -12.77 12.46
CA HIS A 91 11.92 -13.39 11.39
C HIS A 91 10.39 -13.32 11.63
N THR A 92 9.92 -12.26 12.29
CA THR A 92 8.50 -12.03 12.55
C THR A 92 7.88 -11.18 11.43
N VAL A 93 6.67 -11.56 10.99
CA VAL A 93 5.84 -10.73 10.11
C VAL A 93 4.85 -9.95 10.96
N VAL A 94 4.96 -8.62 10.92
CA VAL A 94 3.97 -7.71 11.50
C VAL A 94 2.96 -7.37 10.41
N ASN A 95 1.67 -7.63 10.65
CA ASN A 95 0.59 -7.29 9.73
C ASN A 95 -0.20 -6.11 10.31
N GLY A 96 -0.46 -5.10 9.48
CA GLY A 96 -1.22 -3.90 9.87
C GLY A 96 -2.65 -3.94 9.36
N GLY A 97 -3.51 -3.14 10.00
CA GLY A 97 -4.88 -2.88 9.58
C GLY A 97 -5.02 -1.63 8.69
N ASP A 98 -4.03 -0.73 8.69
CA ASP A 98 -4.04 0.44 7.81
C ASP A 98 -4.10 0.04 6.33
N ARG A 99 -4.96 0.71 5.56
CA ARG A 99 -5.11 0.47 4.12
C ARG A 99 -4.34 1.49 3.30
N TYR A 100 -3.70 1.03 2.24
CA TYR A 100 -2.94 1.84 1.30
C TYR A 100 -3.38 1.58 -0.13
N TYR A 101 -3.12 2.53 -1.02
CA TYR A 101 -3.09 2.29 -2.46
C TYR A 101 -1.67 2.48 -2.98
N GLN A 102 -1.22 1.58 -3.85
CA GLN A 102 0.01 1.73 -4.60
C GLN A 102 -0.27 2.53 -5.88
N ILE A 103 0.48 3.61 -6.08
CA ILE A 103 0.32 4.53 -7.20
C ILE A 103 1.61 4.65 -8.01
N TRP A 104 1.46 4.98 -9.30
CA TRP A 104 2.56 5.45 -10.13
C TRP A 104 2.85 6.92 -9.86
N PHE A 105 3.93 7.20 -9.13
CA PHE A 105 4.34 8.54 -8.72
C PHE A 105 5.75 8.85 -9.19
N GLY A 106 5.89 9.80 -10.12
CA GLY A 106 7.20 10.26 -10.61
C GLY A 106 8.11 9.12 -11.10
N HIS A 107 7.56 8.21 -11.91
CA HIS A 107 8.24 6.99 -12.42
C HIS A 107 8.58 5.92 -11.37
N ARG A 108 8.01 6.00 -10.16
CA ARG A 108 8.20 5.00 -9.09
C ARG A 108 6.86 4.51 -8.58
N PHE A 109 6.87 3.35 -7.91
CA PHE A 109 5.78 2.99 -7.02
C PHE A 109 5.90 3.77 -5.73
N ALA A 110 4.78 4.29 -5.27
CA ALA A 110 4.64 4.90 -3.97
C ALA A 110 3.27 4.53 -3.38
N PHE A 111 3.08 4.82 -2.09
CA PHE A 111 1.90 4.42 -1.35
C PHE A 111 1.22 5.64 -0.73
N VAL A 112 -0.10 5.65 -0.72
CA VAL A 112 -0.92 6.66 -0.03
C VAL A 112 -1.93 5.96 0.86
N ARG A 113 -2.21 6.51 2.04
CA ARG A 113 -3.20 5.94 2.97
C ARG A 113 -4.59 6.08 2.36
N ALA A 114 -5.34 5.00 2.25
CA ALA A 114 -6.66 4.99 1.60
C ALA A 114 -7.65 5.99 2.24
N GLY A 115 -7.55 6.24 3.55
CA GLY A 115 -8.38 7.22 4.26
C GLY A 115 -8.15 8.69 3.85
N ASP A 116 -7.01 9.00 3.22
CA ASP A 116 -6.70 10.36 2.76
C ASP A 116 -7.19 10.62 1.31
N VAL A 117 -7.72 9.60 0.62
CA VAL A 117 -7.91 9.57 -0.84
C VAL A 117 -9.25 8.94 -1.22
N ARG A 118 -9.67 9.06 -2.48
CA ARG A 118 -10.74 8.23 -3.04
C ARG A 118 -10.33 7.67 -4.40
N LEU A 119 -10.79 6.48 -4.75
CA LEU A 119 -10.64 5.95 -6.11
C LEU A 119 -11.66 6.65 -7.05
N LEU A 120 -11.38 6.71 -8.36
CA LEU A 120 -12.41 7.10 -9.34
C LEU A 120 -12.99 5.88 -10.00
N GLY A 121 -14.30 5.94 -10.23
CA GLY A 121 -15.05 4.89 -10.95
C GLY A 121 -15.78 3.92 -10.03
N ASP A 122 -16.05 4.33 -8.79
CA ASP A 122 -17.03 3.71 -7.90
C ASP A 122 -18.41 4.35 -8.12
#